data_AF-A0AAU9PL87-F1
#
_entry.id   AF-A0AAU9PL87-F1
#
_cell.length_a   1.000
_cell.length_b   1.000
_cell.length_c   1.000
_cell.angle_alpha   90.00
_cell.angle_beta   90.00
_cell.angle_gamma   90.00
#
_symmetry.space_group_name_H-M   'P 1'
#
loop_
_entity.id
_entity.type
_entity.pdbx_description
1 polymer ?
#
loop_
_entity_poly.entity_id
_entity_poly.type
_entity_poly.pdbx_seq_one_letter_code
_entity_poly.pdbx_strand_id
1 'polypeptide(L)'
;MKGLLNPPDVSSTPAREQFTYTADTLLNASNANISSFVSVRLSSDETYPLWKTQMLCILKIHNMVGLVDDTVDHGPTASTVEIMDQYNTLLKGWIFGSINQNLLIHVFNLDSVKDVWRKLQNIYDPPEVSEEGDNIVQGASHDEQDVLSDPSSGSCQRKEYHCHTPYQIQDLEAI
;
A
#
# COMPACT_ATOMS: atom_id res chain seq x y z
N MET A 1 -49.07 -22.94 27.13
CA MET A 1 -48.00 -23.49 26.27
C MET A 1 -47.56 -22.39 25.31
N LYS A 2 -46.43 -21.74 25.59
CA LYS A 2 -45.79 -20.81 24.65
C LYS A 2 -44.71 -21.61 23.93
N GLY A 3 -44.89 -21.87 22.64
CA GLY A 3 -43.85 -22.47 21.80
C GLY A 3 -42.77 -21.43 21.53
N LEU A 4 -41.56 -21.67 22.02
CA LEU A 4 -40.37 -20.91 21.63
C LEU A 4 -40.05 -21.28 20.18
N LEU A 5 -40.21 -20.32 19.27
CA LEU A 5 -39.65 -20.35 17.94
C LEU A 5 -38.15 -20.07 18.07
N ASN A 6 -37.30 -21.07 17.85
CA ASN A 6 -35.86 -20.84 17.78
C ASN A 6 -35.54 -19.92 16.59
N PRO A 7 -34.59 -18.97 16.72
CA PRO A 7 -34.13 -18.20 15.58
C PRO A 7 -33.41 -19.11 14.56
N PRO A 8 -33.41 -18.75 13.26
CA PRO A 8 -32.69 -19.51 12.25
C PRO A 8 -31.20 -19.53 12.59
N ASP A 9 -30.65 -20.73 12.63
CA ASP A 9 -29.23 -21.01 12.83
C ASP A 9 -28.43 -20.37 11.69
N VAL A 10 -27.74 -19.27 11.98
CA VAL A 10 -26.84 -18.57 11.06
C VAL A 10 -25.43 -19.14 11.16
N SER A 11 -25.25 -20.45 10.98
CA SER A 11 -23.93 -21.06 11.22
C SER A 11 -23.49 -22.18 10.27
N SER A 12 -24.04 -22.29 9.06
CA SER A 12 -23.48 -23.23 8.07
C SER A 12 -23.82 -22.86 6.64
N THR A 13 -23.17 -21.84 6.09
CA THR A 13 -23.04 -21.73 4.63
C THR A 13 -22.12 -22.86 4.17
N PRO A 14 -22.57 -23.79 3.30
CA PRO A 14 -21.73 -24.91 2.85
C PRO A 14 -20.54 -24.41 2.04
N ALA A 15 -19.37 -25.07 2.18
CA ALA A 15 -18.12 -24.74 1.50
C ALA A 15 -18.26 -24.57 -0.04
N ARG A 16 -19.25 -25.24 -0.64
CA ARG A 16 -19.58 -25.12 -2.07
C ARG A 16 -20.08 -23.73 -2.46
N GLU A 17 -20.88 -23.07 -1.61
CA GLU A 17 -21.39 -21.72 -1.86
C GLU A 17 -20.32 -20.64 -1.61
N GLN A 18 -19.43 -20.86 -0.64
CA GLN A 18 -18.26 -19.99 -0.41
C GLN A 18 -17.25 -20.08 -1.57
N PHE A 19 -17.03 -21.28 -2.12
CA PHE A 19 -16.16 -21.47 -3.28
C PHE A 19 -16.68 -20.74 -4.52
N THR A 20 -17.99 -20.81 -4.78
CA THR A 20 -18.59 -20.07 -5.91
C THR A 20 -18.51 -18.56 -5.70
N TYR A 21 -18.79 -18.07 -4.49
CA TYR A 21 -18.72 -16.63 -4.17
C TYR A 21 -17.31 -16.06 -4.34
N THR A 22 -16.29 -16.79 -3.89
CA THR A 22 -14.88 -16.36 -4.01
C THR A 22 -14.39 -16.39 -5.46
N ALA A 23 -14.78 -17.40 -6.25
CA ALA A 23 -14.48 -17.47 -7.67
C ALA A 23 -15.17 -16.33 -8.46
N ASP A 24 -16.43 -16.03 -8.16
CA ASP A 24 -17.16 -14.92 -8.79
C ASP A 24 -16.55 -13.56 -8.44
N THR A 25 -16.12 -13.38 -7.19
CA THR A 25 -15.44 -12.15 -6.74
C THR A 25 -14.10 -11.97 -7.46
N LEU A 26 -13.33 -13.05 -7.64
CA LEU A 26 -12.07 -13.02 -8.37
C LEU A 26 -12.29 -12.73 -9.86
N LEU A 27 -13.30 -13.35 -10.47
CA LEU A 27 -13.67 -13.08 -11.86
C LEU A 27 -14.04 -11.62 -12.06
N ASN A 28 -14.85 -11.06 -11.16
CA ASN A 28 -15.21 -9.65 -11.15
C ASN A 28 -13.96 -8.74 -11.02
N ALA A 29 -13.03 -9.08 -10.12
CA ALA A 29 -11.76 -8.37 -10.01
C ALA A 29 -10.94 -8.48 -11.30
N SER A 30 -10.80 -9.67 -11.89
CA SER A 30 -10.00 -9.88 -13.10
C SER A 30 -10.48 -9.08 -14.32
N ASN A 31 -11.78 -8.74 -14.36
CA ASN A 31 -12.39 -7.94 -15.41
C ASN A 31 -12.26 -6.42 -15.16
N ALA A 32 -11.77 -6.00 -14.00
CA ALA A 32 -11.61 -4.59 -13.69
C ALA A 32 -10.47 -3.98 -14.52
N ASN A 33 -10.77 -2.89 -15.22
CA ASN A 33 -9.77 -2.11 -15.91
C ASN A 33 -9.08 -1.15 -14.94
N ILE A 34 -7.84 -1.44 -14.57
CA ILE A 34 -7.09 -0.61 -13.63
C ILE A 34 -6.94 0.85 -14.10
N SER A 35 -6.82 1.08 -15.41
CA SER A 35 -6.68 2.44 -15.95
C SER A 35 -7.90 3.31 -15.70
N SER A 36 -9.05 2.71 -15.40
CA SER A 36 -10.28 3.42 -14.99
C SER A 36 -10.23 3.93 -13.56
N PHE A 37 -9.31 3.43 -12.72
CA PHE A 37 -9.20 3.78 -11.30
C PHE A 37 -7.88 4.49 -10.96
N VAL A 38 -6.78 4.06 -11.58
CA VAL A 38 -5.45 4.61 -11.36
C VAL A 38 -5.09 5.47 -12.57
N SER A 39 -5.32 6.77 -12.44
CA SER A 39 -5.12 7.74 -13.53
C SER A 39 -3.67 8.24 -13.63
N VAL A 40 -2.86 8.03 -12.59
CA VAL A 40 -1.46 8.43 -12.56
C VAL A 40 -0.54 7.23 -12.59
N ARG A 41 0.54 7.34 -13.35
CA ARG A 41 1.62 6.35 -13.34
C ARG A 41 2.60 6.70 -12.23
N LEU A 42 2.89 5.76 -11.33
CA LEU A 42 3.87 5.99 -10.27
C LEU A 42 5.25 6.18 -10.88
N SER A 43 5.85 7.36 -10.70
CA SER A 43 7.19 7.67 -11.20
C SER A 43 8.07 8.48 -10.26
N SER A 44 7.47 9.21 -9.32
CA SER A 44 8.17 10.12 -8.39
C SER A 44 7.41 10.26 -7.07
N ASP A 45 8.07 10.89 -6.10
CA ASP A 45 7.52 11.19 -4.77
C ASP A 45 6.22 11.99 -4.86
N GLU A 46 6.09 12.89 -5.84
CA GLU A 46 4.89 13.70 -6.08
C GLU A 46 3.69 12.85 -6.52
N THR A 47 3.94 11.82 -7.33
CA THR A 47 2.89 10.92 -7.84
C THR A 47 2.47 9.85 -6.83
N TYR A 48 3.33 9.55 -5.86
CA TYR A 48 3.14 8.42 -4.94
C TYR A 48 1.90 8.53 -4.05
N PRO A 49 1.62 9.65 -3.35
CA PRO A 49 0.44 9.76 -2.50
C PRO A 49 -0.88 9.57 -3.27
N LEU A 50 -0.95 10.14 -4.48
CA LEU A 50 -2.12 10.02 -5.34
C LEU A 50 -2.27 8.60 -5.88
N TRP A 51 -1.19 8.00 -6.38
CA TRP A 51 -1.18 6.61 -6.85
C TRP A 51 -1.57 5.64 -5.73
N LYS A 52 -0.99 5.78 -4.53
CA LYS A 52 -1.27 4.95 -3.35
C LYS A 52 -2.75 5.03 -2.98
N THR A 53 -3.31 6.24 -2.96
CA THR A 53 -4.73 6.46 -2.66
C THR A 53 -5.64 5.79 -3.68
N GLN A 54 -5.37 5.98 -4.98
CA GLN A 54 -6.15 5.34 -6.05
C GLN A 54 -6.07 3.82 -6.01
N MET A 55 -4.88 3.26 -5.78
CA MET A 55 -4.69 1.82 -5.65
C MET A 55 -5.41 1.26 -4.42
N LEU A 56 -5.37 1.94 -3.28
CA LEU A 56 -6.11 1.53 -2.08
C LEU A 56 -7.62 1.57 -2.30
N CYS A 57 -8.15 2.50 -3.10
CA CYS A 57 -9.59 2.53 -3.43
C CYS A 57 -10.03 1.28 -4.19
N ILE A 58 -9.30 0.86 -5.23
CA ILE A 58 -9.64 -0.37 -5.97
C ILE A 58 -9.47 -1.61 -5.09
N LEU A 59 -8.42 -1.67 -4.28
CA LEU A 59 -8.21 -2.76 -3.32
C LEU A 59 -9.37 -2.90 -2.32
N LYS A 60 -9.93 -1.77 -1.85
CA LYS A 60 -11.09 -1.78 -0.95
C LYS A 60 -12.34 -2.32 -1.63
N ILE A 61 -12.62 -1.90 -2.86
CA ILE A 61 -13.78 -2.36 -3.63
C ILE A 61 -13.74 -3.88 -3.86
N HIS A 62 -12.54 -4.44 -4.03
CA HIS A 62 -12.35 -5.87 -4.25
C HIS A 62 -11.97 -6.67 -2.98
N ASN A 63 -11.98 -6.05 -1.80
CA ASN A 63 -11.62 -6.68 -0.52
C ASN A 63 -10.22 -7.34 -0.54
N MET A 64 -9.25 -6.63 -1.12
CA MET A 64 -7.87 -7.08 -1.35
C MET A 64 -6.84 -6.29 -0.50
N VAL A 65 -7.28 -5.41 0.39
CA VAL A 65 -6.37 -4.58 1.21
C VAL A 65 -5.48 -5.46 2.09
N GLY A 66 -6.03 -6.54 2.64
CA GLY A 66 -5.27 -7.50 3.47
C GLY A 66 -4.15 -8.23 2.74
N LEU A 67 -4.06 -8.14 1.41
CA LEU A 67 -2.94 -8.70 0.64
C LEU A 67 -1.66 -7.86 0.73
N VAL A 68 -1.80 -6.57 1.07
CA VAL A 68 -0.67 -5.63 1.15
C VAL A 68 -0.43 -5.11 2.57
N ASP A 69 -1.43 -5.22 3.44
CA ASP A 69 -1.38 -4.77 4.83
C ASP A 69 -1.94 -5.85 5.76
N ASP A 70 -1.06 -6.49 6.54
CA ASP A 70 -1.46 -7.54 7.49
C ASP A 70 -2.27 -7.01 8.68
N THR A 71 -2.24 -5.70 8.93
CA THR A 71 -2.99 -5.11 10.05
C THR A 71 -4.48 -5.03 9.77
N VAL A 72 -4.87 -5.25 8.52
CA VAL A 72 -6.23 -5.14 8.03
C VAL A 72 -6.80 -6.54 7.77
N ASP A 73 -7.83 -6.92 8.52
CA ASP A 73 -8.55 -8.20 8.38
C ASP A 73 -9.45 -8.27 7.11
N HIS A 74 -9.16 -7.43 6.11
CA HIS A 74 -9.89 -7.31 4.83
C HIS A 74 -9.10 -7.94 3.68
N GLY A 75 -8.67 -9.19 3.86
CA GLY A 75 -8.26 -10.08 2.78
C GLY A 75 -9.42 -10.98 2.34
N PRO A 76 -9.29 -11.73 1.24
CA PRO A 76 -10.28 -12.74 0.84
C PRO A 76 -10.44 -13.82 1.94
N THR A 77 -11.39 -13.62 2.87
CA THR A 77 -11.51 -14.34 4.16
C THR A 77 -11.84 -15.84 4.02
N ALA A 78 -12.13 -16.33 2.81
CA ALA A 78 -12.60 -17.70 2.57
C ALA A 78 -11.93 -18.37 1.35
N SER A 79 -10.73 -17.95 0.98
CA SER A 79 -10.07 -18.41 -0.25
C SER A 79 -9.08 -19.54 -0.01
N THR A 80 -9.09 -20.53 -0.90
CA THR A 80 -8.05 -21.57 -0.96
C THR A 80 -6.69 -20.94 -1.27
N VAL A 81 -5.59 -21.68 -1.00
CA VAL A 81 -4.23 -21.24 -1.35
C VAL A 81 -4.13 -20.86 -2.83
N GLU A 82 -4.78 -21.61 -3.72
CA GLU A 82 -4.79 -21.35 -5.16
C GLU A 82 -5.52 -20.04 -5.52
N ILE A 83 -6.67 -19.76 -4.90
CA ILE A 83 -7.41 -18.52 -5.14
C ILE A 83 -6.62 -17.32 -4.60
N MET A 84 -5.96 -17.47 -3.46
CA MET A 84 -5.08 -16.44 -2.90
C MET A 84 -3.88 -16.16 -3.81
N ASP A 85 -3.30 -17.18 -4.44
CA ASP A 85 -2.24 -17.00 -5.43
C ASP A 85 -2.73 -16.25 -6.69
N GLN A 86 -3.95 -16.53 -7.13
CA GLN A 86 -4.58 -15.80 -8.24
C GLN A 86 -4.81 -14.31 -7.90
N TYR A 87 -5.27 -13.99 -6.69
CA TYR A 87 -5.38 -12.60 -6.23
C TYR A 87 -4.02 -11.90 -6.14
N ASN A 88 -2.99 -12.59 -5.64
CA ASN A 88 -1.62 -12.08 -5.61
C ASN A 88 -1.12 -11.76 -7.02
N THR A 89 -1.32 -12.69 -7.96
CA THR A 89 -0.91 -12.53 -9.36
C THR A 89 -1.66 -11.39 -10.03
N LEU A 90 -2.97 -11.28 -9.82
CA LEU A 90 -3.79 -10.20 -10.34
C LEU A 90 -3.31 -8.84 -9.84
N LEU A 91 -3.11 -8.71 -8.53
CA LEU A 91 -2.68 -7.44 -7.94
C LEU A 91 -1.25 -7.06 -8.34
N LYS A 92 -0.34 -8.03 -8.52
CA LYS A 92 0.98 -7.76 -9.11
C LYS A 92 0.84 -7.20 -10.52
N GLY A 93 -0.02 -7.79 -11.35
CA GLY A 93 -0.31 -7.29 -12.69
C GLY A 93 -0.83 -5.84 -12.68
N TRP A 94 -1.70 -5.53 -11.73
CA TRP A 94 -2.21 -4.16 -11.51
C TRP A 94 -1.12 -3.18 -11.11
N ILE A 95 -0.29 -3.52 -10.13
CA ILE A 95 0.82 -2.67 -9.71
C ILE A 95 1.80 -2.49 -10.89
N PHE A 96 2.22 -3.55 -11.57
CA PHE A 96 3.16 -3.47 -12.68
C PHE A 96 2.63 -2.63 -13.85
N GLY A 97 1.33 -2.73 -14.14
CA GLY A 97 0.68 -1.92 -15.19
C GLY A 97 0.55 -0.43 -14.85
N SER A 98 0.68 -0.05 -13.57
CA SER A 98 0.49 1.34 -13.11
C SER A 98 1.77 2.04 -12.65
N ILE A 99 2.93 1.36 -12.64
CA ILE A 99 4.21 1.96 -12.26
C ILE A 99 5.12 2.25 -13.47
N ASN A 100 6.10 3.13 -13.29
CA ASN A 100 7.13 3.42 -14.28
C ASN A 100 8.07 2.22 -14.50
N GLN A 101 8.61 2.09 -15.72
CA GLN A 101 9.59 1.05 -16.07
C GLN A 101 10.81 1.09 -15.15
N ASN A 102 11.24 2.30 -14.77
CA ASN A 102 12.37 2.50 -13.85
C ASN A 102 12.10 1.94 -12.45
N LEU A 103 10.84 1.81 -12.04
CA LEU A 103 10.46 1.18 -10.78
C LEU A 103 10.25 -0.32 -10.95
N LEU A 104 9.73 -0.74 -12.10
CA LEU A 104 9.45 -2.14 -12.39
C LEU A 104 10.71 -3.02 -12.25
N ILE A 105 11.87 -2.53 -12.70
CA ILE A 105 13.16 -3.24 -12.57
C ILE A 105 13.54 -3.55 -11.11
N HIS A 106 12.98 -2.84 -10.13
CA HIS A 106 13.27 -3.03 -8.71
C HIS A 106 12.32 -4.01 -8.01
N VAL A 107 11.17 -4.33 -8.63
CA VAL A 107 10.10 -5.09 -7.98
C VAL A 107 9.62 -6.32 -8.76
N PHE A 108 10.01 -6.48 -10.03
CA PHE A 108 9.48 -7.55 -10.89
C PHE A 108 9.82 -8.97 -10.42
N ASN A 109 10.92 -9.14 -9.68
CA ASN A 109 11.42 -10.43 -9.21
C ASN A 109 10.93 -10.79 -7.79
N LEU A 110 10.05 -9.98 -7.20
CA LEU A 110 9.49 -10.26 -5.88
C LEU A 110 8.31 -11.22 -6.01
N ASP A 111 8.29 -12.28 -5.19
CA ASP A 111 7.30 -13.34 -5.29
C ASP A 111 5.93 -12.89 -4.77
N SER A 112 5.90 -12.26 -3.59
CA SER A 112 4.67 -11.78 -2.95
C SER A 112 4.30 -10.37 -3.38
N VAL A 113 3.01 -10.10 -3.56
CA VAL A 113 2.49 -8.75 -3.82
C VAL A 113 2.74 -7.79 -2.67
N LYS A 114 2.76 -8.33 -1.45
CA LYS A 114 3.08 -7.58 -0.23
C LYS A 114 4.51 -7.06 -0.27
N ASP A 115 5.45 -7.88 -0.76
CA ASP A 115 6.85 -7.46 -0.90
C ASP A 115 7.00 -6.38 -1.96
N VAL A 116 6.28 -6.51 -3.08
CA VAL A 116 6.20 -5.46 -4.11
C VAL A 116 5.69 -4.15 -3.50
N TRP A 117 4.55 -4.20 -2.81
CA TRP A 117 3.94 -3.03 -2.18
C TRP A 117 4.86 -2.37 -1.16
N ARG A 118 5.43 -3.15 -0.25
CA ARG A 118 6.36 -2.69 0.79
C ARG A 118 7.65 -2.12 0.20
N LYS A 119 8.18 -2.71 -0.86
CA LYS A 119 9.36 -2.18 -1.55
C LYS A 119 9.09 -0.80 -2.14
N LEU A 120 7.93 -0.60 -2.76
CA LEU A 120 7.50 0.72 -3.25
C LEU A 120 7.30 1.70 -2.09
N GLN A 121 6.65 1.28 -1.00
CA GLN A 121 6.48 2.12 0.18
C GLN A 121 7.82 2.56 0.76
N ASN A 122 8.79 1.66 0.92
CA ASN A 122 10.11 2.02 1.44
C ASN A 122 10.89 3.01 0.57
N ILE A 123 10.58 3.12 -0.73
CA ILE A 123 11.21 4.09 -1.64
C ILE A 123 10.64 5.50 -1.40
N TYR A 124 9.34 5.61 -1.14
CA TYR A 124 8.59 6.88 -1.14
C TYR A 124 8.14 7.38 0.23
N ASP A 125 8.04 6.46 1.19
CA ASP A 125 7.50 6.63 2.53
C ASP A 125 8.31 5.73 3.48
N PRO A 126 9.65 5.94 3.57
CA PRO A 126 10.49 5.14 4.43
C PRO A 126 10.04 5.33 5.89
N PRO A 127 9.95 4.24 6.68
CA PRO A 127 9.66 4.39 8.10
C PRO A 127 10.75 5.27 8.73
N GLU A 128 10.31 6.29 9.48
CA GLU A 128 11.20 7.15 10.26
C GLU A 128 12.13 6.25 11.10
N VAL A 129 13.41 6.19 10.74
CA VAL A 129 14.42 5.53 11.55
C VAL A 129 14.57 6.39 12.80
N SER A 130 13.93 5.98 13.89
CA SER A 130 14.24 6.53 15.20
C SER A 130 15.64 6.05 15.55
N GLU A 131 16.64 6.93 15.38
CA GLU A 131 17.96 6.72 15.95
C GLU A 131 17.84 6.74 17.47
N GLU A 132 17.56 5.58 18.07
CA GLU A 132 17.79 5.35 19.49
C GLU A 132 19.30 5.36 19.73
N GLY A 133 19.80 6.56 20.03
CA GLY A 133 21.17 6.79 20.46
C GLY A 133 21.41 6.17 21.83
N ASP A 134 21.95 4.96 21.84
CA ASP A 134 22.56 4.37 23.02
C ASP A 134 23.93 5.03 23.28
N ASN A 135 23.98 5.82 24.35
CA ASN A 135 25.13 6.47 24.97
C ASN A 135 24.89 6.29 26.48
N ILE A 136 25.75 5.80 27.39
CA ILE A 136 27.21 5.57 27.52
C ILE A 136 27.39 4.63 28.73
N VAL A 137 28.42 3.76 28.78
CA VAL A 137 29.32 3.69 29.96
C VAL A 137 30.78 3.57 29.51
N GLN A 138 31.57 4.52 30.02
CA GLN A 138 33.01 4.72 29.88
C GLN A 138 33.89 3.54 30.34
N GLY A 139 34.99 3.35 29.62
CA GLY A 139 36.22 2.72 30.11
C GLY A 139 37.41 3.35 29.39
N ALA A 140 38.20 4.14 30.12
CA ALA A 140 39.29 4.99 29.63
C ALA A 140 40.52 4.21 29.12
N SER A 141 41.23 4.75 28.11
CA SER A 141 42.62 5.23 28.23
C SER A 141 43.15 5.87 26.93
N HIS A 142 43.85 7.01 27.09
CA HIS A 142 44.92 7.70 26.32
C HIS A 142 45.56 6.96 25.11
N ASP A 143 46.04 7.57 24.00
CA ASP A 143 46.80 8.83 23.79
C ASP A 143 46.67 9.37 22.33
N GLU A 144 46.84 10.69 22.17
CA GLU A 144 47.44 11.55 21.09
C GLU A 144 47.55 11.05 19.61
N GLN A 145 47.44 11.81 18.51
CA GLN A 145 47.42 13.25 18.17
C GLN A 145 47.04 13.38 16.66
N ASP A 146 46.48 14.54 16.30
CA ASP A 146 46.58 15.26 15.00
C ASP A 146 45.93 14.67 13.71
N VAL A 147 44.92 15.37 13.16
CA VAL A 147 44.99 16.16 11.91
C VAL A 147 43.61 16.78 11.61
N LEU A 148 43.64 18.10 11.41
CA LEU A 148 42.57 19.03 11.05
C LEU A 148 42.00 18.79 9.64
N SER A 149 40.67 18.88 9.45
CA SER A 149 39.99 19.56 8.31
C SER A 149 38.45 19.54 8.45
N ASP A 150 37.88 20.73 8.68
CA ASP A 150 36.46 21.14 8.64
C ASP A 150 35.94 21.24 7.17
N PRO A 151 34.69 21.67 6.87
CA PRO A 151 33.37 21.24 7.37
C PRO A 151 32.41 20.90 6.20
N SER A 152 31.33 20.13 6.44
CA SER A 152 30.15 20.20 5.56
C SER A 152 28.88 20.04 6.37
N SER A 153 28.47 21.15 6.97
CA SER A 153 27.16 21.28 7.61
C SER A 153 26.12 21.55 6.51
N GLY A 154 25.61 20.48 5.92
CA GLY A 154 24.46 20.51 5.02
C GLY A 154 23.19 20.31 5.84
N SER A 155 22.67 21.38 6.43
CA SER A 155 21.38 21.40 7.12
C SER A 155 20.26 20.94 6.19
N CYS A 156 19.63 19.79 6.48
CA CYS A 156 18.40 19.37 5.80
C CYS A 156 17.25 20.24 6.33
N GLN A 157 16.95 21.34 5.65
CA GLN A 157 15.82 22.20 5.99
C GLN A 157 14.51 21.50 5.64
N ARG A 158 13.72 21.19 6.66
CA ARG A 158 12.30 20.82 6.59
C ARG A 158 11.55 21.94 5.86
N LYS A 159 11.11 21.70 4.63
CA LYS A 159 10.24 22.65 3.91
C LYS A 159 8.80 22.42 4.36
N GLU A 160 8.26 23.36 5.13
CA GLU A 160 6.83 23.48 5.38
C GLU A 160 6.14 23.88 4.08
N TYR A 161 5.28 23.00 3.55
CA TYR A 161 4.46 23.33 2.39
C TYR A 161 3.14 23.96 2.85
N HIS A 162 2.93 25.22 2.44
CA HIS A 162 1.64 25.88 2.54
C HIS A 162 0.64 25.19 1.61
N CYS A 163 -0.49 24.74 2.15
CA CYS A 163 -1.59 24.21 1.36
C CYS A 163 -2.16 25.31 0.46
N HIS A 164 -2.04 25.16 -0.86
CA HIS A 164 -2.77 25.99 -1.81
C HIS A 164 -4.26 25.61 -1.75
N THR A 165 -5.10 26.59 -1.40
CA THR A 165 -6.56 26.48 -1.44
C THR A 165 -7.06 26.28 -2.88
N PRO A 166 -8.14 25.49 -3.10
CA PRO A 166 -8.61 25.16 -4.43
C PRO A 166 -9.27 26.35 -5.14
N TYR A 167 -9.15 26.32 -6.46
CA TYR A 167 -9.60 27.29 -7.45
C TYR A 167 -10.99 27.89 -7.20
N GLN A 168 -11.08 29.22 -7.33
CA GLN A 168 -12.33 29.96 -7.48
C GLN A 168 -12.96 29.61 -8.83
N ILE A 169 -14.21 29.14 -8.81
CA ILE A 169 -15.04 29.00 -10.00
C ILE A 169 -15.30 30.43 -10.51
N GLN A 170 -14.76 30.78 -11.67
CA GLN A 170 -15.08 32.02 -12.34
C GLN A 170 -16.43 31.88 -13.03
N ASP A 171 -17.33 32.80 -12.69
CA ASP A 171 -18.63 33.02 -13.29
C ASP A 171 -18.56 32.99 -14.81
N LEU A 172 -19.32 32.08 -15.41
CA LEU A 172 -19.64 32.13 -16.83
C LEU A 172 -20.96 32.89 -16.99
N GLU A 173 -20.90 34.22 -16.90
CA GLU A 173 -21.93 35.10 -17.45
C GLU A 173 -21.57 35.54 -18.88
N ALA A 174 -22.60 35.59 -19.73
CA ALA A 174 -22.67 36.09 -21.12
C ALA A 174 -21.94 35.23 -22.17
N ILE A 175 -22.59 34.73 -23.24
CA ILE A 175 -23.54 35.34 -24.18
C ILE A 175 -24.54 34.29 -24.68
#